data_AF-A0A730WDT9-F1
#
_entry.id   AF-A0A730WDT9-F1
#
_cell.length_a   1.000
_cell.length_b   1.000
_cell.length_c   1.000
_cell.angle_alpha   90.00
_cell.angle_beta   90.00
_cell.angle_gamma   90.00
#
_symmetry.space_group_name_H-M   'P 1'
#
loop_
_entity.id
_entity.type
_entity.pdbx_description
1 polymer ?
#
loop_
_entity_poly.entity_id
_entity_poly.type
_entity_poly.pdbx_seq_one_letter_code
_entity_poly.pdbx_strand_id
1 'polypeptide(L)'
;MAKRNRSTLKNYFRHGTMPSAEHFSDLIDSCVNQNDEGFIKPPETGLQLRALDQEHLLSFYQQNSPDTPLWHVGFAPQGVNLQVFANPAADITEEASEGDGTIQAINLSMTPTGQVGINTATPRQTLDVNGTIASQGRMGSVNMDTPVPADGEWHDITPELEGCHMFEVVAGIGIRYSGRYALVHAIAINTCAPNKRWWHWGDKNPIHMTQAFFHSSADKIQLRWRQHNHRGTVRPYALQIRTNTPFGDDQIIQYHITQLWNDPFMQQCQRTAIGE
;
A
#
# COMPACT_ATOMS: atom_id res chain seq x y z
N MET A 1 28.31 -31.41 5.64
CA MET A 1 27.65 -32.29 4.64
C MET A 1 28.70 -32.84 3.70
N ALA A 2 28.80 -34.16 3.58
CA ALA A 2 29.59 -34.76 2.53
C ALA A 2 29.01 -34.34 1.16
N LYS A 3 29.71 -33.47 0.41
CA LYS A 3 29.28 -33.01 -0.92
C LYS A 3 29.47 -34.09 -1.99
N ARG A 4 28.98 -35.32 -1.76
CA ARG A 4 29.07 -36.43 -2.71
C ARG A 4 27.81 -36.45 -3.56
N ASN A 5 27.97 -36.58 -4.88
CA ASN A 5 26.83 -36.66 -5.78
C ASN A 5 26.11 -38.01 -5.63
N ARG A 6 24.83 -38.07 -6.03
CA ARG A 6 23.99 -39.27 -5.87
C ARG A 6 24.54 -40.49 -6.60
N SER A 7 25.24 -40.31 -7.72
CA SER A 7 25.89 -41.41 -8.45
C SER A 7 27.03 -42.04 -7.66
N THR A 8 27.87 -41.24 -7.00
CA THR A 8 28.95 -41.70 -6.13
C THR A 8 28.38 -42.45 -4.93
N LEU A 9 27.35 -41.91 -4.28
CA LEU A 9 26.67 -42.57 -3.16
C LEU A 9 26.10 -43.93 -3.58
N LYS A 10 25.37 -44.00 -4.71
CA LYS A 10 24.81 -45.26 -5.24
C LYS A 10 25.87 -46.33 -5.52
N ASN A 11 27.09 -45.93 -5.89
CA ASN A 11 28.16 -46.89 -6.19
C ASN A 11 28.66 -47.64 -4.95
N TYR A 12 28.59 -47.04 -3.76
CA TYR A 12 29.00 -47.70 -2.51
C TYR A 12 28.07 -48.84 -2.09
N PHE A 13 26.83 -48.88 -2.59
CA PHE A 13 25.79 -49.84 -2.23
C PHE A 13 25.38 -50.77 -3.38
N ARG A 14 26.26 -50.99 -4.38
CA ARG A 14 26.00 -51.96 -5.46
C ARG A 14 26.04 -53.40 -4.93
N HIS A 15 25.39 -54.30 -5.65
CA HIS A 15 25.40 -55.72 -5.29
C HIS A 15 26.84 -56.24 -5.20
N GLY A 16 27.18 -56.89 -4.08
CA GLY A 16 28.52 -57.44 -3.83
C GLY A 16 29.51 -56.46 -3.20
N THR A 17 29.13 -55.20 -2.94
CA THR A 17 29.95 -54.29 -2.12
C THR A 17 29.62 -54.47 -0.64
N MET A 18 30.61 -54.25 0.24
CA MET A 18 30.43 -54.18 1.70
C MET A 18 30.63 -52.72 2.14
N PRO A 19 29.55 -51.93 2.29
CA PRO A 19 29.66 -50.53 2.68
C PRO A 19 30.22 -50.38 4.10
N SER A 20 31.10 -49.40 4.31
CA SER A 20 31.61 -49.05 5.64
C SER A 20 30.63 -48.15 6.40
N ALA A 21 30.87 -47.96 7.71
CA ALA A 21 30.12 -46.99 8.52
C ALA A 21 30.17 -45.56 7.92
N GLU A 22 31.30 -45.14 7.36
CA GLU A 22 31.42 -43.85 6.66
C GLU A 22 30.50 -43.76 5.44
N HIS A 23 30.37 -44.82 4.65
CA HIS A 23 29.43 -44.82 3.51
C HIS A 23 27.98 -44.63 3.95
N PHE A 24 27.60 -45.16 5.12
CA PHE A 24 26.28 -44.91 5.69
C PHE A 24 26.15 -43.47 6.21
N SER A 25 27.17 -42.93 6.88
CA SER A 25 27.17 -41.53 7.32
C SER A 25 27.00 -40.58 6.14
N ASP A 26 27.78 -40.78 5.06
CA ASP A 26 27.68 -39.95 3.86
C ASP A 26 26.29 -40.00 3.22
N LEU A 27 25.63 -41.17 3.23
CA LEU A 27 24.27 -41.32 2.72
C LEU A 27 23.25 -40.55 3.56
N ILE A 28 23.36 -40.65 4.89
CA ILE A 28 22.47 -39.97 5.83
C ILE A 28 22.66 -38.45 5.71
N ASP A 29 23.91 -37.97 5.75
CA ASP A 29 24.27 -36.55 5.67
C ASP A 29 23.99 -35.91 4.29
N SER A 30 23.71 -36.73 3.27
CA SER A 30 23.34 -36.28 1.92
C SER A 30 21.83 -36.25 1.68
N CYS A 31 21.03 -36.76 2.62
CA CYS A 31 19.57 -36.65 2.60
C CYS A 31 19.12 -35.36 3.27
N VAL A 32 18.05 -34.74 2.77
CA VAL A 32 17.42 -33.59 3.44
C VAL A 32 16.58 -34.12 4.60
N ASN A 33 16.92 -33.73 5.82
CA ASN A 33 16.06 -33.89 6.98
C ASN A 33 15.10 -32.68 7.09
N GLN A 34 13.91 -32.89 7.62
CA GLN A 34 12.93 -31.80 7.77
C GLN A 34 13.18 -31.01 9.07
N ASN A 35 13.68 -31.71 10.09
CA ASN A 35 13.93 -31.14 11.40
C ASN A 35 15.21 -30.30 11.42
N ASP A 36 16.25 -30.76 10.74
CA ASP A 36 17.56 -30.12 10.83
C ASP A 36 17.70 -28.97 9.81
N GLU A 37 17.03 -29.06 8.66
CA GLU A 37 17.16 -28.11 7.56
C GLU A 37 15.97 -27.14 7.43
N GLY A 38 14.88 -27.35 8.18
CA GLY A 38 13.74 -26.43 8.18
C GLY A 38 12.99 -26.33 6.85
N PHE A 39 13.07 -27.38 6.02
CA PHE A 39 12.51 -27.44 4.68
C PHE A 39 11.49 -28.59 4.54
N ILE A 40 10.26 -28.28 4.10
CA ILE A 40 9.26 -29.27 3.73
C ILE A 40 8.36 -28.74 2.61
N LYS A 41 7.83 -29.62 1.76
CA LYS A 41 6.93 -29.26 0.65
C LYS A 41 5.70 -30.18 0.58
N PRO A 42 4.79 -30.13 1.57
CA PRO A 42 3.54 -30.89 1.52
C PRO A 42 2.61 -30.38 0.39
N PRO A 43 1.76 -31.24 -0.19
CA PRO A 43 0.83 -30.85 -1.26
C PRO A 43 -0.17 -29.75 -0.87
N GLU A 44 -0.58 -29.71 0.41
CA GLU A 44 -1.66 -28.85 0.90
C GLU A 44 -1.23 -27.40 1.19
N THR A 45 0.02 -27.17 1.59
CA THR A 45 0.53 -25.86 2.02
C THR A 45 1.74 -25.38 1.23
N GLY A 46 2.23 -26.17 0.27
CA GLY A 46 3.32 -25.77 -0.61
C GLY A 46 4.68 -25.78 0.09
N LEU A 47 5.61 -24.93 -0.38
CA LEU A 47 6.96 -24.83 0.20
C LEU A 47 6.90 -24.12 1.56
N GLN A 48 7.36 -24.80 2.61
CA GLN A 48 7.52 -24.24 3.94
C GLN A 48 9.02 -24.11 4.25
N LEU A 49 9.39 -22.95 4.79
CA LEU A 49 10.75 -22.62 5.20
C LEU A 49 10.74 -22.16 6.65
N ARG A 50 11.62 -22.71 7.47
CA ARG A 50 11.85 -22.29 8.85
C ARG A 50 13.26 -21.71 8.97
N ALA A 51 13.37 -20.50 9.49
CA ALA A 51 14.68 -19.90 9.79
C ALA A 51 15.34 -20.69 10.92
N LEU A 52 16.53 -21.23 10.66
CA LEU A 52 17.28 -22.01 11.66
C LEU A 52 18.03 -21.08 12.63
N ASP A 53 18.42 -19.91 12.15
CA ASP A 53 19.12 -18.85 12.89
C ASP A 53 18.21 -17.63 13.17
N GLN A 54 16.88 -17.84 13.12
CA GLN A 54 15.83 -16.84 13.34
C GLN A 54 15.74 -15.70 12.32
N GLU A 55 16.73 -15.54 11.45
CA GLU A 55 16.81 -14.42 10.52
C GLU A 55 16.76 -14.90 9.07
N HIS A 56 17.55 -15.89 8.68
CA HIS A 56 17.79 -16.17 7.27
C HIS A 56 16.87 -17.26 6.71
N LEU A 57 16.18 -16.98 5.59
CA LEU A 57 15.31 -17.95 4.90
C LEU A 57 15.79 -18.29 3.48
N LEU A 58 16.00 -17.27 2.64
CA LEU A 58 16.41 -17.45 1.25
C LEU A 58 17.54 -16.50 0.88
N SER A 59 18.52 -16.99 0.15
CA SER A 59 19.65 -16.20 -0.34
C SER A 59 19.82 -16.43 -1.84
N PHE A 60 19.97 -15.34 -2.58
CA PHE A 60 20.13 -15.36 -4.04
C PHE A 60 21.51 -14.78 -4.40
N TYR A 61 22.28 -15.56 -5.15
CA TYR A 61 23.65 -15.26 -5.51
C TYR A 61 23.74 -14.96 -7.00
N GLN A 62 24.63 -14.05 -7.39
CA GLN A 62 25.07 -13.93 -8.79
C GLN A 62 26.09 -15.03 -9.09
N GLN A 63 26.06 -15.60 -10.31
CA GLN A 63 26.83 -16.79 -10.68
C GLN A 63 28.35 -16.69 -10.40
N ASN A 64 28.90 -15.48 -10.43
CA ASN A 64 30.33 -15.22 -10.25
C ASN A 64 30.70 -14.71 -8.84
N SER A 65 29.74 -14.67 -7.89
CA SER A 65 29.97 -14.33 -6.49
C SER A 65 29.26 -15.35 -5.57
N PRO A 66 29.81 -16.57 -5.45
CA PRO A 66 29.13 -17.67 -4.74
C PRO A 66 29.13 -17.51 -3.22
N ASP A 67 30.01 -16.66 -2.68
CA ASP A 67 30.22 -16.53 -1.24
C ASP A 67 29.44 -15.36 -0.62
N THR A 68 28.90 -14.45 -1.45
CA THR A 68 28.15 -13.28 -0.97
C THR A 68 26.81 -13.17 -1.70
N PRO A 69 25.66 -13.28 -1.00
CA PRO A 69 24.36 -13.18 -1.64
C PRO A 69 24.08 -11.72 -2.04
N LEU A 70 23.54 -11.54 -3.24
CA LEU A 70 23.06 -10.24 -3.73
C LEU A 70 21.72 -9.88 -3.08
N TRP A 71 20.82 -10.86 -2.95
CA TRP A 71 19.53 -10.67 -2.28
C TRP A 71 19.37 -11.67 -1.15
N HIS A 72 18.75 -11.21 -0.08
CA HIS A 72 18.40 -12.05 1.05
C HIS A 72 16.96 -11.80 1.48
N VAL A 73 16.23 -12.87 1.80
CA VAL A 73 14.89 -12.82 2.39
C VAL A 73 14.95 -13.50 3.75
N GLY A 74 14.45 -12.80 4.75
CA GLY A 74 14.58 -13.21 6.14
C GLY A 74 13.66 -12.45 7.07
N PHE A 75 13.70 -12.76 8.37
CA PHE A 75 13.02 -11.96 9.38
C PHE A 75 13.89 -10.79 9.82
N ALA A 76 13.24 -9.73 10.27
CA ALA A 76 13.91 -8.63 10.95
C ALA A 76 14.68 -9.16 12.19
N PRO A 77 15.86 -8.61 12.51
CA PRO A 77 16.59 -8.97 13.73
C PRO A 77 15.69 -8.82 14.95
N GLN A 78 15.48 -9.92 15.69
CA GLN A 78 14.59 -9.98 16.88
C GLN A 78 13.13 -9.57 16.60
N GLY A 79 12.68 -9.63 15.35
CA GLY A 79 11.34 -9.24 14.92
C GLY A 79 10.63 -10.33 14.13
N VAL A 80 9.37 -10.05 13.78
CA VAL A 80 8.51 -10.96 13.01
C VAL A 80 8.22 -10.46 11.60
N ASN A 81 8.75 -9.28 11.24
CA ASN A 81 8.58 -8.71 9.92
C ASN A 81 9.42 -9.50 8.92
N LEU A 82 8.81 -9.88 7.79
CA LEU A 82 9.54 -10.47 6.68
C LEU A 82 10.20 -9.34 5.87
N GLN A 83 11.49 -9.45 5.63
CA GLN A 83 12.30 -8.42 5.00
C GLN A 83 13.05 -8.98 3.79
N VAL A 84 13.18 -8.14 2.76
CA VAL A 84 14.02 -8.38 1.59
C VAL A 84 15.13 -7.35 1.59
N PHE A 85 16.35 -7.84 1.62
CA PHE A 85 17.57 -7.06 1.64
C PHE A 85 18.30 -7.19 0.31
N ALA A 86 18.91 -6.11 -0.14
CA ALA A 86 19.96 -6.18 -1.14
C ALA A 86 21.32 -5.92 -0.49
N ASN A 87 22.34 -6.56 -1.03
CA ASN A 87 23.73 -6.24 -0.77
C ASN A 87 24.38 -5.73 -2.06
N PRO A 88 24.37 -4.41 -2.31
CA PRO A 88 24.95 -3.83 -3.52
C PRO A 88 26.44 -4.18 -3.71
N ALA A 89 27.19 -4.47 -2.63
CA ALA A 89 28.59 -4.89 -2.75
C ALA A 89 28.77 -6.24 -3.46
N ALA A 90 27.71 -7.04 -3.53
CA ALA A 90 27.69 -8.31 -4.27
C ALA A 90 27.24 -8.14 -5.72
N ASP A 91 26.89 -6.93 -6.16
CA ASP A 91 26.53 -6.66 -7.55
C ASP A 91 27.78 -6.45 -8.40
N ILE A 92 28.03 -7.37 -9.33
CA ILE A 92 29.18 -7.30 -10.24
C ILE A 92 28.86 -6.58 -11.56
N THR A 93 27.64 -6.06 -11.73
CA THR A 93 27.23 -5.36 -12.96
C THR A 93 27.45 -3.85 -12.94
N GLU A 94 27.55 -3.26 -11.74
CA GLU A 94 27.88 -1.85 -11.55
C GLU A 94 29.35 -1.70 -11.14
N GLU A 95 30.06 -0.71 -11.70
CA GLU A 95 31.38 -0.34 -11.19
C GLU A 95 31.19 0.15 -9.76
N ALA A 96 31.73 -0.60 -8.79
CA ALA A 96 31.62 -0.30 -7.37
C ALA A 96 31.99 1.17 -7.12
N SER A 97 31.00 1.96 -6.70
CA SER A 97 31.27 3.33 -6.29
C SER A 97 32.06 3.28 -4.99
N GLU A 98 33.37 3.52 -5.07
CA GLU A 98 34.26 3.65 -3.91
C GLU A 98 33.85 4.89 -3.10
N GLY A 99 32.88 4.76 -2.20
CA GLY A 99 32.53 5.87 -1.32
C GLY A 99 31.14 5.87 -0.73
N ASP A 100 30.74 4.80 -0.05
CA ASP A 100 30.06 4.90 1.26
C ASP A 100 30.05 3.50 1.87
N GLY A 101 30.14 3.37 3.20
CA GLY A 101 30.05 2.06 3.84
C GLY A 101 28.77 1.35 3.39
N THR A 102 28.89 0.19 2.75
CA THR A 102 27.74 -0.50 2.15
C THR A 102 26.81 -1.01 3.24
N ILE A 103 25.85 -0.18 3.63
CA ILE A 103 24.76 -0.56 4.52
C ILE A 103 23.86 -1.51 3.74
N GLN A 104 23.64 -2.70 4.31
CA GLN A 104 22.64 -3.64 3.81
C GLN A 104 21.29 -2.92 3.69
N ALA A 105 20.82 -2.71 2.47
CA ALA A 105 19.63 -1.90 2.22
C ALA A 105 18.39 -2.78 2.37
N ILE A 106 17.54 -2.44 3.34
CA ILE A 106 16.19 -3.00 3.40
C ILE A 106 15.41 -2.40 2.22
N ASN A 107 15.04 -3.23 1.25
CA ASN A 107 14.26 -2.77 0.09
C ASN A 107 12.77 -2.91 0.34
N LEU A 108 12.36 -4.04 0.95
CA LEU A 108 10.98 -4.37 1.23
C LEU A 108 10.85 -4.93 2.65
N SER A 109 9.85 -4.47 3.40
CA SER A 109 9.46 -5.00 4.70
C SER A 109 7.96 -5.29 4.69
N MET A 110 7.56 -6.44 5.22
CA MET A 110 6.15 -6.84 5.36
C MET A 110 5.88 -7.23 6.80
N THR A 111 4.87 -6.61 7.40
CA THR A 111 4.45 -6.94 8.77
C THR A 111 3.37 -8.03 8.75
N PRO A 112 3.25 -8.84 9.81
CA PRO A 112 2.12 -9.77 9.96
C PRO A 112 0.74 -9.07 9.99
N THR A 113 0.71 -7.77 10.25
CA THR A 113 -0.51 -6.94 10.26
C THR A 113 -0.89 -6.39 8.89
N GLY A 114 -0.12 -6.71 7.83
CA GLY A 114 -0.43 -6.33 6.45
C GLY A 114 0.12 -4.97 6.01
N GLN A 115 1.07 -4.39 6.75
CA GLN A 115 1.77 -3.17 6.33
C GLN A 115 2.97 -3.52 5.45
N VAL A 116 3.21 -2.71 4.44
CA VAL A 116 4.31 -2.87 3.48
C VAL A 116 5.19 -1.63 3.51
N GLY A 117 6.46 -1.83 3.79
CA GLY A 117 7.50 -0.80 3.76
C GLY A 117 8.39 -0.93 2.54
N ILE A 118 8.58 0.15 1.79
CA ILE A 118 9.63 0.27 0.77
C ILE A 118 10.73 1.16 1.35
N ASN A 119 11.96 0.65 1.38
CA ASN A 119 13.11 1.34 1.99
C ASN A 119 12.94 1.68 3.48
N THR A 120 12.09 0.94 4.20
CA THR A 120 11.86 1.10 5.64
C THR A 120 11.58 -0.24 6.32
N ALA A 121 12.22 -0.47 7.46
CA ALA A 121 12.07 -1.69 8.25
C ALA A 121 10.73 -1.76 9.00
N THR A 122 10.23 -0.59 9.42
CA THR A 122 9.14 -0.39 10.36
C THR A 122 8.07 0.51 9.73
N PRO A 123 7.35 0.01 8.71
CA PRO A 123 6.29 0.79 8.09
C PRO A 123 5.27 1.23 9.13
N ARG A 124 4.80 2.48 9.03
CA ARG A 124 3.79 3.06 9.94
C ARG A 124 2.42 3.17 9.29
N GLN A 125 2.36 3.02 7.98
CA GLN A 125 1.14 3.05 7.17
C GLN A 125 0.98 1.73 6.42
N THR A 126 -0.20 1.48 5.86
CA THR A 126 -0.45 0.27 5.03
C THR A 126 0.57 0.13 3.90
N LEU A 127 0.90 1.24 3.23
CA LEU A 127 2.05 1.36 2.34
C LEU A 127 2.88 2.55 2.81
N ASP A 128 4.12 2.28 3.23
CA ASP A 128 5.07 3.29 3.70
C ASP A 128 6.29 3.28 2.79
N VAL A 129 6.54 4.39 2.09
CA VAL A 129 7.64 4.49 1.12
C VAL A 129 8.62 5.54 1.61
N ASN A 130 9.79 5.09 2.03
CA ASN A 130 10.91 5.97 2.33
C ASN A 130 11.67 6.30 1.04
N GLY A 131 11.09 7.19 0.24
CA GLY A 131 11.62 7.56 -1.07
C GLY A 131 10.61 8.28 -1.94
N THR A 132 10.78 8.19 -3.26
CA THR A 132 9.88 8.81 -4.24
C THR A 132 8.96 7.78 -4.87
N ILE A 133 7.68 8.14 -5.03
CA ILE A 133 6.69 7.34 -5.75
C ILE A 133 6.47 7.97 -7.12
N ALA A 134 6.75 7.21 -8.18
CA ALA A 134 6.27 7.51 -9.53
C ALA A 134 5.02 6.66 -9.81
N SER A 135 3.93 7.28 -10.25
CA SER A 135 2.69 6.57 -10.59
C SER A 135 2.10 7.05 -11.91
N GLN A 136 1.58 6.11 -12.70
CA GLN A 136 0.83 6.42 -13.93
C GLN A 136 -0.54 7.04 -13.63
N GLY A 137 -1.11 6.76 -12.46
CA GLY A 137 -2.42 7.28 -12.04
C GLY A 137 -2.70 6.98 -10.58
N ARG A 138 -3.62 7.74 -9.99
CA ARG A 138 -4.10 7.51 -8.63
C ARG A 138 -5.62 7.64 -8.63
N MET A 139 -6.29 6.59 -8.19
CA MET A 139 -7.73 6.54 -8.05
C MET A 139 -8.07 6.40 -6.57
N GLY A 140 -9.00 7.23 -6.10
CA GLY A 140 -9.56 7.09 -4.77
C GLY A 140 -10.61 5.97 -4.69
N SER A 141 -11.38 5.95 -3.62
CA SER A 141 -12.56 5.08 -3.48
C SER A 141 -13.83 5.80 -3.92
N VAL A 142 -14.84 5.03 -4.28
CA VAL A 142 -16.23 5.50 -4.31
C VAL A 142 -16.84 5.15 -2.96
N ASN A 143 -17.40 6.14 -2.27
CA ASN A 143 -17.91 5.96 -0.91
C ASN A 143 -19.41 5.62 -0.87
N MET A 144 -20.07 5.57 -2.02
CA MET A 144 -21.49 5.27 -2.19
C MET A 144 -21.68 4.14 -3.19
N ASP A 145 -22.52 3.16 -2.85
CA ASP A 145 -22.85 2.06 -3.75
C ASP A 145 -23.83 2.48 -4.86
N THR A 146 -24.59 3.55 -4.63
CA THR A 146 -25.56 4.08 -5.59
C THR A 146 -24.88 5.00 -6.60
N PRO A 147 -25.06 4.77 -7.92
CA PRO A 147 -24.61 5.70 -8.95
C PRO A 147 -25.21 7.10 -8.75
N VAL A 148 -24.42 8.13 -8.98
CA VAL A 148 -24.88 9.52 -8.85
C VAL A 148 -25.38 10.01 -10.22
N PRO A 149 -26.68 10.31 -10.38
CA PRO A 149 -27.20 10.80 -11.65
C PRO A 149 -26.73 12.23 -11.94
N ALA A 150 -26.58 12.55 -13.22
CA ALA A 150 -26.23 13.88 -13.72
C ALA A 150 -27.51 14.67 -14.07
N ASP A 151 -28.43 14.75 -13.12
CA ASP A 151 -29.80 15.27 -13.26
C ASP A 151 -29.94 16.75 -12.87
N GLY A 152 -28.87 17.40 -12.41
CA GLY A 152 -28.90 18.78 -11.93
C GLY A 152 -29.23 18.93 -10.44
N GLU A 153 -29.60 17.84 -9.77
CA GLU A 153 -29.92 17.80 -8.35
C GLU A 153 -28.69 17.46 -7.49
N TRP A 154 -28.76 17.80 -6.21
CA TRP A 154 -27.66 17.55 -5.28
C TRP A 154 -27.71 16.15 -4.68
N HIS A 155 -26.64 15.38 -4.88
CA HIS A 155 -26.50 14.01 -4.37
C HIS A 155 -25.35 13.91 -3.39
N ASP A 156 -25.51 13.09 -2.34
CA ASP A 156 -24.45 12.83 -1.37
C ASP A 156 -23.39 11.89 -1.98
N ILE A 157 -22.11 12.23 -1.78
CA ILE A 157 -20.96 11.41 -2.21
C ILE A 157 -20.09 10.94 -1.04
N THR A 158 -20.53 11.24 0.18
CA THR A 158 -19.96 10.72 1.43
C THR A 158 -21.10 10.32 2.35
N PRO A 159 -20.90 9.35 3.25
CA PRO A 159 -21.87 9.12 4.32
C PRO A 159 -21.98 10.37 5.19
N GLU A 160 -22.86 10.33 6.19
CA GLU A 160 -22.86 11.36 7.22
C GLU A 160 -21.51 11.35 7.96
N LEU A 161 -20.87 12.51 8.02
CA LEU A 161 -19.54 12.71 8.61
C LEU A 161 -19.64 13.56 9.88
N GLU A 162 -18.71 13.31 10.79
CA GLU A 162 -18.44 14.15 11.96
C GLU A 162 -16.94 14.43 12.06
N GLY A 163 -16.58 15.56 12.65
CA GLY A 163 -15.19 15.96 12.89
C GLY A 163 -14.57 16.74 11.73
N CYS A 164 -13.24 16.72 11.67
CA CYS A 164 -12.41 17.35 10.66
C CYS A 164 -12.14 16.36 9.52
N HIS A 165 -12.44 16.76 8.29
CA HIS A 165 -12.18 15.95 7.10
C HIS A 165 -11.52 16.80 6.02
N MET A 166 -10.64 16.17 5.25
CA MET A 166 -10.08 16.72 4.02
C MET A 166 -10.14 15.66 2.94
N PHE A 167 -10.81 15.99 1.84
CA PHE A 167 -10.96 15.12 0.68
C PHE A 167 -10.41 15.77 -0.57
N GLU A 168 -9.80 14.95 -1.41
CA GLU A 168 -9.62 15.24 -2.82
C GLU A 168 -10.69 14.52 -3.61
N VAL A 169 -11.43 15.26 -4.45
CA VAL A 169 -12.45 14.73 -5.33
C VAL A 169 -12.04 14.95 -6.77
N VAL A 170 -12.05 13.89 -7.56
CA VAL A 170 -12.00 13.98 -9.02
C VAL A 170 -13.32 13.45 -9.55
N ALA A 171 -14.00 14.24 -10.36
CA ALA A 171 -15.28 13.84 -10.94
C ALA A 171 -15.42 14.31 -12.37
N GLY A 172 -16.14 13.54 -13.18
CA GLY A 172 -16.38 13.83 -14.58
C GLY A 172 -17.70 13.26 -15.09
N ILE A 173 -18.24 13.94 -16.09
CA ILE A 173 -19.37 13.47 -16.90
C ILE A 173 -19.10 13.88 -18.34
N GLY A 174 -19.51 13.03 -19.28
CA GLY A 174 -19.35 13.33 -20.69
C GLY A 174 -20.27 12.48 -21.55
N ILE A 175 -20.87 13.10 -22.56
CA ILE A 175 -21.65 12.39 -23.56
C ILE A 175 -20.84 12.37 -24.85
N ARG A 176 -20.53 11.17 -25.33
CA ARG A 176 -19.69 10.99 -26.51
C ARG A 176 -20.30 11.72 -27.72
N TYR A 177 -19.49 12.53 -28.41
CA TYR A 177 -19.87 13.28 -29.62
C TYR A 177 -20.95 14.37 -29.47
N SER A 178 -21.37 14.73 -28.25
CA SER A 178 -22.36 15.82 -28.07
C SER A 178 -21.74 17.19 -27.82
N GLY A 179 -20.44 17.24 -27.48
CA GLY A 179 -19.81 18.45 -26.96
C GLY A 179 -20.20 18.79 -25.51
N ARG A 180 -20.81 17.86 -24.76
CA ARG A 180 -21.11 18.06 -23.34
C ARG A 180 -20.15 17.23 -22.50
N TYR A 181 -19.18 17.91 -21.91
CA TYR A 181 -18.18 17.33 -21.01
C TYR A 181 -17.91 18.30 -19.87
N ALA A 182 -17.74 17.74 -18.68
CA ALA A 182 -17.21 18.45 -17.53
C ALA A 182 -16.29 17.55 -16.72
N LEU A 183 -15.20 18.12 -16.25
CA LEU A 183 -14.24 17.49 -15.36
C LEU A 183 -13.90 18.47 -14.24
N VAL A 184 -13.85 17.98 -13.01
CA VAL A 184 -13.51 18.76 -11.83
C VAL A 184 -12.47 18.01 -10.99
N HIS A 185 -11.49 18.76 -10.50
CA HIS A 185 -10.63 18.41 -9.39
C HIS A 185 -10.95 19.37 -8.24
N ALA A 186 -11.20 18.84 -7.05
CA ALA A 186 -11.58 19.64 -5.90
C ALA A 186 -10.87 19.18 -4.63
N ILE A 187 -10.49 20.14 -3.80
CA ILE A 187 -10.03 19.93 -2.42
C ILE A 187 -11.12 20.46 -1.50
N ALA A 188 -11.81 19.54 -0.82
CA ALA A 188 -12.90 19.82 0.10
C ALA A 188 -12.40 19.68 1.55
N ILE A 189 -12.34 20.80 2.28
CA ILE A 189 -11.91 20.84 3.68
C ILE A 189 -13.12 21.21 4.54
N ASN A 190 -13.26 20.53 5.68
CA ASN A 190 -14.28 20.84 6.67
C ASN A 190 -13.76 20.60 8.08
N THR A 191 -13.92 21.59 8.97
CA THR A 191 -13.53 21.49 10.38
C THR A 191 -14.76 21.52 11.29
N CYS A 192 -15.49 20.40 11.38
CA CYS A 192 -16.68 20.24 12.23
C CYS A 192 -17.89 21.12 11.88
N ALA A 193 -18.12 21.40 10.59
CA ALA A 193 -19.27 22.16 10.07
C ALA A 193 -19.59 23.45 10.88
N PRO A 194 -18.64 24.42 10.91
CA PRO A 194 -18.82 25.67 11.63
C PRO A 194 -19.98 26.47 11.06
N ASN A 195 -20.79 27.05 11.95
CA ASN A 195 -21.88 27.94 11.53
C ASN A 195 -21.32 29.18 10.82
N LYS A 196 -21.88 29.48 9.66
CA LYS A 196 -21.72 30.78 9.00
C LYS A 196 -22.53 31.82 9.79
N ARG A 197 -21.89 32.96 10.09
CA ARG A 197 -22.55 34.13 10.68
C ARG A 197 -22.72 35.15 9.57
N TRP A 198 -23.76 35.98 9.66
CA TRP A 198 -24.17 36.88 8.58
C TRP A 198 -23.11 37.93 8.18
N TRP A 199 -22.14 38.24 9.04
CA TRP A 199 -21.03 39.16 8.72
C TRP A 199 -19.76 38.47 8.20
N HIS A 200 -19.73 37.13 8.13
CA HIS A 200 -18.60 36.43 7.52
C HIS A 200 -18.78 36.45 6.00
N TRP A 201 -17.95 37.22 5.31
CA TRP A 201 -18.01 37.38 3.85
C TRP A 201 -17.53 36.15 3.06
N GLY A 202 -16.81 35.22 3.70
CA GLY A 202 -16.35 33.96 3.11
C GLY A 202 -17.00 32.72 3.70
N ASP A 203 -16.99 31.63 2.95
CA ASP A 203 -17.31 30.30 3.50
C ASP A 203 -16.20 29.84 4.43
N LYS A 204 -16.60 29.30 5.59
CA LYS A 204 -15.65 28.80 6.61
C LYS A 204 -15.04 27.45 6.23
N ASN A 205 -15.69 26.72 5.33
CA ASN A 205 -15.25 25.45 4.77
C ASN A 205 -15.18 25.59 3.25
N PRO A 206 -14.21 26.34 2.71
CA PRO A 206 -14.11 26.52 1.27
C PRO A 206 -13.82 25.16 0.61
N ILE A 207 -14.50 24.91 -0.51
CA ILE A 207 -14.12 23.85 -1.43
C ILE A 207 -13.37 24.53 -2.57
N HIS A 208 -12.08 24.24 -2.68
CA HIS A 208 -11.28 24.77 -3.78
C HIS A 208 -11.45 23.87 -4.99
N MET A 209 -11.91 24.43 -6.11
CA MET A 209 -12.26 23.67 -7.31
C MET A 209 -11.49 24.20 -8.52
N THR A 210 -10.83 23.29 -9.23
CA THR A 210 -10.32 23.50 -10.59
C THR A 210 -11.16 22.67 -11.55
N GLN A 211 -11.67 23.28 -12.62
CA GLN A 211 -12.63 22.61 -13.50
C GLN A 211 -12.41 22.97 -14.97
N ALA A 212 -12.67 22.01 -15.85
CA ALA A 212 -12.74 22.17 -17.29
C ALA A 212 -14.13 21.70 -17.78
N PHE A 213 -14.70 22.42 -18.72
CA PHE A 213 -16.00 22.09 -19.32
C PHE A 213 -15.99 22.54 -20.78
N PHE A 214 -16.71 21.83 -21.65
CA PHE A 214 -16.53 22.00 -23.10
C PHE A 214 -17.23 23.23 -23.68
N HIS A 215 -18.54 23.40 -23.44
CA HIS A 215 -19.31 24.46 -24.12
C HIS A 215 -19.78 25.55 -23.17
N SER A 216 -20.50 25.19 -22.11
CA SER A 216 -21.22 26.16 -21.29
C SER A 216 -20.96 25.98 -19.80
N SER A 217 -21.03 27.08 -19.04
CA SER A 217 -21.04 27.02 -17.58
C SER A 217 -22.21 26.20 -17.02
N ALA A 218 -23.24 25.95 -17.84
CA ALA A 218 -24.34 25.04 -17.54
C ALA A 218 -23.92 23.56 -17.43
N ASP A 219 -22.78 23.17 -18.02
CA ASP A 219 -22.27 21.80 -17.97
C ASP A 219 -21.42 21.54 -16.72
N LYS A 220 -21.06 22.59 -15.98
CA LYS A 220 -20.15 22.48 -14.82
C LYS A 220 -20.69 21.52 -13.76
N ILE A 221 -19.75 20.83 -13.14
CA ILE A 221 -19.96 20.09 -11.89
C ILE A 221 -19.74 21.04 -10.71
N GLN A 222 -20.56 20.92 -9.67
CA GLN A 222 -20.46 21.70 -8.44
C GLN A 222 -20.36 20.77 -7.24
N LEU A 223 -19.66 21.22 -6.21
CA LEU A 223 -19.60 20.55 -4.92
C LEU A 223 -20.08 21.50 -3.81
N ARG A 224 -20.68 20.95 -2.75
CA ARG A 224 -20.99 21.71 -1.53
C ARG A 224 -20.97 20.83 -0.29
N TRP A 225 -20.78 21.46 0.86
CA TRP A 225 -21.09 20.86 2.14
C TRP A 225 -22.59 21.03 2.45
N ARG A 226 -23.27 19.93 2.76
CA ARG A 226 -24.62 19.96 3.34
C ARG A 226 -24.54 19.69 4.83
N GLN A 227 -24.87 20.70 5.63
CA GLN A 227 -24.98 20.57 7.08
C GLN A 227 -26.41 20.15 7.45
N HIS A 228 -26.55 19.06 8.21
CA HIS A 228 -27.86 18.55 8.63
C HIS A 228 -28.41 19.29 9.86
N ASN A 229 -27.52 19.64 10.79
CA ASN A 229 -27.90 20.34 12.02
C ASN A 229 -26.92 21.48 12.33
N HIS A 230 -27.49 22.64 12.69
CA HIS A 230 -26.75 23.87 13.02
C HIS A 230 -26.68 24.14 14.53
N ARG A 231 -27.29 23.27 15.35
CA ARG A 231 -27.41 23.40 16.81
C ARG A 231 -26.81 22.19 17.52
N GLY A 232 -26.25 22.42 18.70
CA GLY A 232 -25.61 21.37 19.51
C GLY A 232 -24.12 21.20 19.25
N THR A 233 -23.53 20.24 19.97
CA THR A 233 -22.11 19.89 19.92
C THR A 233 -21.80 18.95 18.75
N VAL A 234 -22.69 17.99 18.47
CA VAL A 234 -22.60 17.07 17.33
C VAL A 234 -23.15 17.75 16.08
N ARG A 235 -22.34 17.81 15.03
CA ARG A 235 -22.63 18.59 13.80
C ARG A 235 -22.41 17.72 12.58
N PRO A 236 -23.37 16.85 12.24
CA PRO A 236 -23.25 16.00 11.09
C PRO A 236 -23.36 16.79 9.78
N TYR A 237 -22.56 16.38 8.80
CA TYR A 237 -22.56 16.94 7.46
C TYR A 237 -22.22 15.90 6.40
N ALA A 238 -22.56 16.18 5.14
CA ALA A 238 -22.19 15.36 4.00
C ALA A 238 -21.61 16.23 2.88
N LEU A 239 -20.71 15.66 2.08
CA LEU A 239 -20.26 16.27 0.83
C LEU A 239 -21.25 15.91 -0.28
N GLN A 240 -21.70 16.92 -1.02
CA GLN A 240 -22.61 16.73 -2.13
C GLN A 240 -21.98 17.15 -3.46
N ILE A 241 -22.45 16.53 -4.53
CA ILE A 241 -22.09 16.85 -5.91
C ILE A 241 -23.36 17.06 -6.76
N ARG A 242 -23.25 17.85 -7.82
CA ARG A 242 -24.25 17.93 -8.88
C ARG A 242 -23.65 18.41 -10.19
N THR A 243 -24.37 18.23 -11.29
CA THR A 243 -24.21 19.08 -12.49
C THR A 243 -25.05 20.35 -12.35
N ASN A 244 -24.71 21.42 -13.07
CA ASN A 244 -25.52 22.64 -13.07
C ASN A 244 -26.84 22.49 -13.83
N THR A 245 -26.85 21.63 -14.86
CA THR A 245 -28.04 21.27 -15.63
C THR A 245 -28.06 19.76 -15.89
N PRO A 246 -29.23 19.17 -16.18
CA PRO A 246 -29.32 17.77 -16.54
C PRO A 246 -28.49 17.44 -17.79
N PHE A 247 -27.79 16.32 -17.77
CA PHE A 247 -27.06 15.80 -18.94
C PHE A 247 -27.95 14.97 -19.88
N GLY A 248 -29.16 14.64 -19.44
CA GLY A 248 -30.10 13.77 -20.15
C GLY A 248 -30.32 12.48 -19.39
N ASP A 249 -31.19 11.64 -19.91
CA ASP A 249 -31.59 10.39 -19.24
C ASP A 249 -30.38 9.44 -19.12
N ASP A 250 -30.35 8.71 -18.01
CA ASP A 250 -29.37 7.66 -17.69
C ASP A 250 -27.89 8.10 -17.72
N GLN A 251 -27.62 9.40 -17.53
CA GLN A 251 -26.26 9.92 -17.38
C GLN A 251 -25.84 9.95 -15.91
N ILE A 252 -24.62 9.49 -15.62
CA ILE A 252 -24.08 9.41 -14.25
C ILE A 252 -22.76 10.17 -14.12
N ILE A 253 -22.61 10.86 -12.99
CA ILE A 253 -21.35 11.51 -12.62
C ILE A 253 -20.39 10.41 -12.12
N GLN A 254 -19.31 10.18 -12.85
CA GLN A 254 -18.22 9.33 -12.40
C GLN A 254 -17.33 10.13 -11.45
N TYR A 255 -17.00 9.57 -10.29
CA TYR A 255 -16.12 10.25 -9.34
C TYR A 255 -15.31 9.26 -8.52
N HIS A 256 -14.23 9.75 -7.92
CA HIS A 256 -13.55 9.07 -6.83
C HIS A 256 -13.08 10.09 -5.78
N ILE A 257 -12.98 9.62 -4.55
CA ILE A 257 -12.58 10.44 -3.39
C ILE A 257 -11.33 9.84 -2.76
N THR A 258 -10.34 10.68 -2.48
CA THR A 258 -9.19 10.32 -1.65
C THR A 258 -9.24 11.08 -0.34
N GLN A 259 -9.16 10.36 0.78
CA GLN A 259 -9.02 10.97 2.10
C GLN A 259 -7.58 11.46 2.30
N LEU A 260 -7.44 12.73 2.67
CA LEU A 260 -6.15 13.39 2.90
C LEU A 260 -5.87 13.66 4.38
N TRP A 261 -6.86 13.46 5.26
CA TRP A 261 -6.75 13.62 6.70
C TRP A 261 -7.36 12.44 7.45
N ASN A 262 -6.60 11.84 8.37
CA ASN A 262 -6.95 10.56 9.02
C ASN A 262 -7.25 10.67 10.52
N ASP A 263 -7.31 11.88 11.08
CA ASP A 263 -7.61 12.10 12.51
C ASP A 263 -8.82 13.03 12.70
N PRO A 264 -10.05 12.55 12.47
CA PRO A 264 -11.23 13.42 12.45
C PRO A 264 -11.46 14.21 13.73
N PHE A 265 -10.95 13.73 14.87
CA PHE A 265 -11.15 14.38 16.17
C PHE A 265 -9.87 15.01 16.74
N MET A 266 -8.81 15.13 15.93
CA MET A 266 -7.53 15.74 16.34
C MET A 266 -6.94 15.08 17.59
N GLN A 267 -7.17 13.76 17.76
CA GLN A 267 -6.75 13.00 18.94
C GLN A 267 -5.21 12.96 19.05
N GLN A 268 -4.51 12.95 17.92
CA GLN A 268 -3.05 12.93 17.90
C GLN A 268 -2.41 14.26 18.32
N CYS A 269 -3.19 15.34 18.40
CA CYS A 269 -2.71 16.63 18.90
C CYS A 269 -2.56 16.66 20.43
N GLN A 270 -3.15 15.70 21.15
CA GLN A 270 -3.05 15.62 22.60
C GLN A 270 -1.80 14.80 22.97
N ARG A 271 -0.84 15.43 23.65
CA ARG A 271 0.22 14.66 24.31
C ARG A 271 -0.42 13.92 25.48
N THR A 272 -0.47 12.59 25.40
CA THR A 272 -0.63 11.79 26.61
C THR A 272 0.57 12.11 27.49
N ALA A 273 0.36 12.79 28.62
CA ALA A 273 1.39 12.85 29.65
C ALA A 273 1.68 11.41 30.05
N ILE A 274 2.82 10.88 29.62
CA ILE A 274 3.35 9.64 30.16
C ILE A 274 3.65 9.98 31.62
N GLY A 275 2.80 9.51 32.52
CA GLY A 275 3.09 9.56 33.95
C GLY A 275 4.38 8.78 34.19
N GLU A 276 5.36 9.45 34.78
CA GLU A 276 6.58 8.87 35.35
C GLU A 276 6.28 7.77 36.38
#